data_AF-A0A392R770-F1
#
_entry.id   AF-A0A392R770-F1
#
_cell.length_a   1.000
_cell.length_b   1.000
_cell.length_c   1.000
_cell.angle_alpha   90.00
_cell.angle_beta   90.00
_cell.angle_gamma   90.00
#
_symmetry.space_group_name_H-M   'P 1'
#
loop_
_entity.id
_entity.type
_entity.pdbx_description
1 polymer ?
#
loop_
_entity_poly.entity_id
_entity_poly.type
_entity_poly.pdbx_seq_one_letter_code
_entity_poly.pdbx_strand_id
1 'polypeptide(L)'
;MQAMTLWLLEFVLNFVKIYQDSAFSAGELLAVALAHAFALFAAVSSSMHVSGGHVNPAVTFGALIGGRISVLRAVYYWIAQLLGAIVAALLLRLVTNNM
;
A
#
# COMPACT_ATOMS: atom_id res chain seq x y z
N MET A 1 29.02 26.20 -1.83
CA MET A 1 29.26 24.76 -1.59
C MET A 1 28.87 24.33 -0.17
N GLN A 2 29.21 25.06 0.90
CA GLN A 2 28.88 24.68 2.28
C GLN A 2 27.37 24.66 2.63
N ALA A 3 26.56 25.54 2.03
CA ALA A 3 25.11 25.57 2.27
C ALA A 3 24.35 24.34 1.73
N MET A 4 24.82 23.77 0.62
CA MET A 4 24.19 22.60 -0.02
C MET A 4 24.48 21.31 0.76
N THR A 5 25.69 21.18 1.31
CA THR A 5 26.05 20.06 2.19
C THR A 5 25.30 20.11 3.53
N LEU A 6 25.06 21.30 4.09
CA LEU A 6 24.26 21.45 5.31
C LEU A 6 22.79 21.08 5.09
N TRP A 7 22.19 21.50 3.97
CA TRP A 7 20.81 21.13 3.63
C TRP A 7 20.62 19.62 3.46
N LEU A 8 21.58 18.95 2.82
CA LEU A 8 21.58 17.49 2.68
C LEU A 8 21.75 16.78 4.03
N LEU A 9 22.59 17.31 4.92
CA LEU A 9 22.76 16.74 6.26
C LEU A 9 21.49 16.91 7.11
N GLU A 10 20.86 18.08 7.11
CA GLU A 10 19.59 18.31 7.82
C GLU A 10 18.46 17.44 7.26
N PHE A 11 18.38 17.28 5.94
CA PHE A 11 17.45 16.37 5.28
C PHE A 11 17.66 14.93 5.76
N VAL A 12 18.88 14.41 5.67
CA VAL A 12 19.21 13.03 6.10
C VAL A 12 18.94 12.83 7.59
N LEU A 13 19.32 13.78 8.44
CA LEU A 13 19.09 13.71 9.89
C LEU A 13 17.60 13.74 10.24
N ASN A 14 16.79 14.53 9.53
CA ASN A 14 15.33 14.55 9.74
C ASN A 14 14.67 13.25 9.30
N PHE A 15 15.13 12.61 8.22
CA PHE A 15 14.66 11.27 7.84
C PHE A 15 14.99 10.23 8.92
N VAL A 16 16.22 10.24 9.45
CA VAL A 16 16.63 9.33 10.54
C VAL A 16 15.81 9.59 11.81
N LYS A 17 15.56 10.86 12.17
CA LYS A 17 14.69 11.21 13.30
C LYS A 17 13.27 10.71 13.12
N ILE A 18 12.68 10.81 11.92
CA ILE A 18 11.34 10.25 11.65
C ILE A 18 11.29 8.75 11.94
N TYR A 19 12.35 8.00 11.58
CA TYR A 19 12.43 6.56 11.90
C TYR A 19 12.72 6.27 13.38
N GLN A 20 13.48 7.12 14.08
CA GLN A 20 13.78 6.94 15.51
C GLN A 20 12.65 7.40 16.43
N ASP A 21 11.89 8.41 16.03
CA ASP A 21 10.71 8.93 16.73
C ASP A 21 9.44 8.12 16.41
N SER A 22 9.54 7.15 15.49
CA SER A 22 8.48 6.17 15.26
C SER A 22 8.32 5.34 16.53
N ALA A 23 7.20 5.52 17.24
CA ALA A 23 6.86 4.84 18.48
C ALA A 23 6.69 3.30 18.37
N PHE A 24 7.07 2.71 17.24
CA PHE A 24 6.97 1.28 16.96
C PHE A 24 8.33 0.61 17.12
N SER A 25 8.38 -0.42 17.94
CA SER A 25 9.50 -1.36 18.01
C SER A 25 9.71 -2.06 16.66
N ALA A 26 10.92 -2.56 16.43
CA ALA A 26 11.22 -3.38 15.25
C ALA A 26 10.27 -4.59 15.10
N GLY A 27 9.81 -5.15 16.22
CA GLY A 27 8.83 -6.25 16.23
C GLY A 27 7.45 -5.83 15.73
N GLU A 28 6.97 -4.63 16.09
CA GLU A 28 5.69 -4.10 15.62
C GLU A 28 5.72 -3.77 14.13
N LEU A 29 6.80 -3.17 13.64
CA LEU A 29 6.97 -2.93 12.20
C LEU A 29 6.99 -4.24 11.40
N LEU A 30 7.68 -5.27 11.92
CA LEU A 30 7.69 -6.60 11.31
C LEU A 30 6.28 -7.23 11.31
N ALA A 31 5.55 -7.12 12.42
CA ALA A 31 4.18 -7.64 12.52
C ALA A 31 3.25 -6.97 11.51
N VAL A 32 3.31 -5.64 11.36
CA VAL A 32 2.52 -4.88 10.37
C VAL A 32 2.90 -5.30 8.95
N ALA A 33 4.20 -5.43 8.65
CA ALA A 33 4.67 -5.84 7.32
C ALA A 33 4.19 -7.25 6.95
N LEU A 34 4.31 -8.22 7.87
CA LEU A 34 3.85 -9.59 7.67
C LEU A 34 2.33 -9.67 7.53
N ALA A 35 1.58 -8.93 8.35
CA ALA A 35 0.12 -8.88 8.25
C ALA A 35 -0.33 -8.39 6.86
N HIS A 36 0.27 -7.32 6.35
CA HIS A 36 -0.02 -6.81 5.00
C HIS A 36 0.38 -7.81 3.91
N ALA A 37 1.56 -8.43 4.03
CA ALA A 37 2.04 -9.39 3.04
C ALA A 37 1.11 -10.62 2.94
N PHE A 38 0.70 -11.19 4.07
CA PHE A 38 -0.21 -12.34 4.06
C PHE A 38 -1.62 -11.97 3.60
N ALA A 39 -2.14 -10.80 4.00
CA ALA A 39 -3.43 -10.32 3.52
C ALA A 39 -3.44 -10.14 1.99
N LEU A 40 -2.40 -9.52 1.44
CA LEU A 40 -2.24 -9.36 -0.01
C LEU A 40 -2.04 -10.72 -0.70
N PHE A 41 -1.23 -11.61 -0.14
CA PHE A 41 -1.04 -12.96 -0.68
C PHE A 41 -2.38 -13.69 -0.81
N ALA A 42 -3.18 -13.74 0.25
CA ALA A 42 -4.49 -14.38 0.23
C ALA A 42 -5.45 -13.74 -0.79
N ALA A 43 -5.50 -12.40 -0.84
CA ALA A 43 -6.36 -11.67 -1.78
C ALA A 43 -5.96 -11.91 -3.24
N VAL A 44 -4.67 -11.90 -3.55
CA VAL A 44 -4.14 -12.15 -4.90
C VAL A 44 -4.34 -13.61 -5.28
N SER A 45 -3.94 -14.56 -4.44
CA SER A 45 -4.05 -16.01 -4.73
C SER A 45 -5.49 -16.46 -5.00
N SER A 46 -6.45 -15.93 -4.25
CA SER A 46 -7.87 -16.24 -4.44
C SER A 46 -8.48 -15.61 -5.71
N SER A 47 -8.01 -14.45 -6.13
CA SER A 47 -8.58 -13.70 -7.26
C SER A 47 -7.77 -13.81 -8.56
N MET A 48 -6.63 -14.52 -8.55
CA MET A 48 -5.69 -14.61 -9.67
C MET A 48 -6.33 -15.16 -10.95
N HIS A 49 -7.05 -16.28 -10.88
CA HIS A 49 -7.66 -16.91 -12.05
C HIS A 49 -8.85 -16.13 -12.64
N VAL A 50 -9.45 -15.22 -11.87
CA VAL A 50 -10.64 -14.46 -12.28
C VAL A 50 -10.25 -13.10 -12.85
N SER A 51 -9.40 -12.36 -12.13
CA SER A 51 -9.08 -10.96 -12.44
C SER A 51 -7.59 -10.68 -12.63
N GLY A 52 -6.72 -11.69 -12.51
CA GLY A 52 -5.27 -11.48 -12.46
C GLY A 52 -4.77 -10.91 -11.12
N GLY A 53 -5.66 -10.72 -10.15
CA GLY A 53 -5.29 -10.35 -8.77
C GLY A 53 -4.61 -9.00 -8.63
N HIS A 54 -5.04 -7.99 -9.40
CA HIS A 54 -4.37 -6.68 -9.33
C HIS A 54 -4.52 -6.02 -7.97
N VAL A 55 -5.73 -6.05 -7.38
CA VAL A 55 -6.13 -5.55 -6.04
C VAL A 55 -5.60 -4.15 -5.64
N ASN A 56 -5.02 -3.42 -6.58
CA ASN A 56 -4.28 -2.18 -6.37
C ASN A 56 -4.36 -1.31 -7.64
N PRO A 57 -4.75 -0.04 -7.50
CA PRO A 57 -4.79 0.90 -8.61
C PRO A 57 -3.45 1.10 -9.33
N ALA A 58 -2.33 1.12 -8.60
CA ALA A 58 -1.00 1.27 -9.17
C ALA A 58 -0.58 0.05 -10.01
N VAL A 59 -0.91 -1.17 -9.55
CA VAL A 59 -0.67 -2.40 -10.30
C VAL A 59 -1.51 -2.43 -11.57
N THR A 60 -2.77 -2.02 -11.47
CA THR A 60 -3.69 -1.90 -12.61
C THR A 60 -3.19 -0.86 -13.61
N PHE A 61 -2.68 0.27 -13.14
CA PHE A 61 -2.07 1.29 -13.98
C PHE A 61 -0.83 0.74 -14.71
N GLY A 62 0.05 0.02 -14.01
CA GLY A 62 1.20 -0.67 -14.61
C GLY A 62 0.78 -1.65 -15.71
N ALA A 63 -0.28 -2.41 -15.50
CA ALA A 63 -0.83 -3.32 -16.51
C ALA A 63 -1.43 -2.57 -17.71
N LEU A 64 -2.04 -1.39 -17.49
CA LEU A 64 -2.60 -0.55 -18.55
C LEU A 64 -1.50 0.02 -19.45
N ILE A 65 -0.47 0.65 -18.88
CA ILE A 65 0.66 1.20 -19.66
C ILE A 65 1.48 0.08 -20.32
N GLY A 66 1.50 -1.11 -19.70
CA GLY A 66 2.11 -2.31 -20.28
C GLY A 66 1.27 -2.99 -21.36
N GLY A 67 0.11 -2.41 -21.75
CA GLY A 67 -0.74 -2.92 -22.82
C GLY A 67 -1.44 -4.25 -22.50
N ARG A 68 -1.48 -4.67 -21.23
CA ARG A 68 -2.08 -5.96 -20.81
C ARG A 68 -3.59 -5.88 -20.58
N ILE A 69 -4.12 -4.68 -20.36
CA ILE A 69 -5.55 -4.42 -20.17
C ILE A 69 -5.98 -3.16 -20.93
N SER A 70 -7.26 -3.08 -21.30
CA SER A 70 -7.83 -1.88 -21.91
C SER A 70 -8.10 -0.78 -20.87
N VAL A 71 -8.17 0.47 -21.31
CA VAL A 71 -8.50 1.64 -20.45
C VAL A 71 -9.83 1.44 -19.73
N LEU A 72 -10.86 0.97 -20.45
CA LEU A 72 -12.18 0.72 -19.87
C LEU A 72 -12.11 -0.34 -18.76
N ARG A 73 -11.34 -1.42 -18.97
CA ARG A 73 -11.13 -2.45 -17.94
C ARG A 73 -10.37 -1.89 -16.74
N ALA A 74 -9.36 -1.02 -16.96
CA ALA A 74 -8.65 -0.36 -15.88
C ALA A 74 -9.57 0.51 -15.01
N VAL A 75 -10.50 1.26 -15.63
CA VAL A 75 -11.49 2.07 -14.89
C VAL A 75 -12.39 1.17 -14.03
N TYR A 76 -12.90 0.06 -14.56
CA TYR A 76 -13.70 -0.88 -13.76
C TYR A 76 -12.90 -1.48 -12.60
N TYR A 77 -11.61 -1.80 -12.82
CA TYR A 77 -10.72 -2.28 -11.75
C TYR A 77 -10.55 -1.24 -10.66
N TRP A 78 -10.30 0.02 -11.01
CA TRP A 78 -10.15 1.09 -10.02
C TRP A 78 -11.41 1.33 -9.19
N ILE A 79 -12.58 1.35 -9.83
CA ILE A 79 -13.85 1.48 -9.10
C ILE A 79 -14.02 0.32 -8.12
N ALA A 80 -13.83 -0.92 -8.58
CA ALA A 80 -13.94 -2.10 -7.73
C ALA A 80 -12.91 -2.10 -6.57
N GLN A 81 -11.67 -1.69 -6.84
CA GLN A 81 -10.59 -1.63 -5.84
C GLN A 81 -10.87 -0.56 -4.78
N LEU A 82 -11.33 0.63 -5.18
CA LEU A 82 -11.65 1.70 -4.24
C LEU A 82 -12.87 1.35 -3.38
N LEU A 83 -13.92 0.77 -3.98
CA LEU A 83 -15.08 0.29 -3.23
C LEU A 83 -14.69 -0.84 -2.27
N GLY A 84 -13.85 -1.79 -2.71
CA GLY A 84 -13.33 -2.85 -1.86
C GLY A 84 -12.51 -2.31 -0.68
N ALA A 85 -11.67 -1.30 -0.90
CA ALA A 85 -10.90 -0.65 0.16
C ALA A 85 -11.80 0.05 1.19
N ILE A 86 -12.86 0.73 0.74
CA ILE A 86 -13.86 1.35 1.63
C ILE A 86 -14.54 0.27 2.48
N VAL A 87 -15.01 -0.82 1.87
CA VAL A 87 -15.65 -1.92 2.59
C VAL A 87 -14.69 -2.56 3.60
N ALA A 88 -13.44 -2.81 3.22
CA ALA A 88 -12.43 -3.35 4.12
C ALA A 88 -12.16 -2.42 5.33
N ALA A 89 -12.07 -1.11 5.11
CA ALA A 89 -11.89 -0.14 6.19
C ALA A 89 -13.11 -0.09 7.13
N LEU A 90 -14.33 -0.17 6.60
CA LEU A 90 -15.55 -0.23 7.40
C LEU A 90 -15.63 -1.52 8.22
N LEU A 91 -15.27 -2.66 7.63
CA LEU A 91 -15.22 -3.95 8.34
C LEU A 91 -14.16 -3.94 9.44
N LEU A 92 -12.98 -3.37 9.17
CA LEU A 92 -11.94 -3.22 10.18
C LEU A 92 -12.47 -2.41 11.37
N ARG A 93 -13.06 -1.23 11.10
CA ARG A 93 -13.66 -0.37 12.13
C ARG A 93 -14.75 -1.07 12.94
N LEU A 94 -15.55 -1.93 12.28
CA LEU A 94 -16.60 -2.71 12.93
C LEU A 94 -16.02 -3.78 13.84
N VAL A 95 -15.00 -4.52 13.38
CA VAL A 95 -14.36 -5.60 14.17
C VAL A 95 -13.53 -5.03 15.33
N THR A 96 -12.89 -3.87 15.14
CA THR A 96 -12.13 -3.20 16.21
C THR A 96 -13.00 -2.33 17.12
N ASN A 97 -14.33 -2.27 16.91
CA ASN A 97 -15.24 -1.45 17.70
C ASN A 97 -14.83 0.04 17.81
N ASN A 98 -14.30 0.64 16.73
CA ASN A 98 -13.76 2.01 16.71
C ASN A 98 -12.54 2.28 17.59
N MET A 99 -11.85 1.25 18.06
CA MET A 99 -10.55 1.38 18.70
C MET A 99 -9.46 1.81 17.71
#